data_AF-A0A6J4VSP5-F1
#
_entry.id   AF-A0A6J4VSP5-F1
#
_cell.length_a   1.000
_cell.length_b   1.000
_cell.length_c   1.000
_cell.angle_alpha   90.00
_cell.angle_beta   90.00
_cell.angle_gamma   90.00
#
_symmetry.space_group_name_H-M   'P 1'
#
loop_
_entity.id
_entity.type
_entity.pdbx_description
1 polymer ?
#
loop_
_entity_poly.entity_id
_entity_poly.type
_entity_poly.pdbx_seq_one_letter_code
_entity_poly.pdbx_strand_id
1 'polypeptide(L)'
;MRWRQHHRSVPFAAVAIAAAMVPGALVAQDDTSPTEERVPQPEECRIEPRSADEVATLLGLGEEPTETDAAAPIEIPIPLGRPANKEETDAFDATARELLACLNAEDVLRQAALFTDRAILPVFGPAPTDPAVAEQARADLDADPTPRPTEQLRKFVALTDTSVLEDGRGAAFLVFTDPGTRPGGQETFLLFFAQEGDRWLIDGLLDFTVVRERPDGTPQATPSA
;
A
#
# COMPACT_ATOMS: atom_id res chain seq x y z
N MET A 1 -50.94 -41.99 31.25
CA MET A 1 -51.25 -41.44 29.92
C MET A 1 -52.75 -41.17 29.81
N ARG A 2 -53.15 -39.90 29.77
CA ARG A 2 -54.36 -39.33 29.11
C ARG A 2 -54.61 -37.93 29.67
N TRP A 3 -54.08 -36.92 29.01
CA TRP A 3 -54.44 -35.52 29.24
C TRP A 3 -55.62 -35.17 28.34
N ARG A 4 -56.74 -34.74 28.93
CA ARG A 4 -57.90 -34.19 28.19
C ARG A 4 -57.75 -32.68 28.08
N GLN A 5 -57.75 -32.18 26.84
CA GLN A 5 -57.73 -30.77 26.48
C GLN A 5 -59.10 -30.12 26.80
N HIS A 6 -59.07 -28.97 27.47
CA HIS A 6 -60.21 -28.04 27.52
C HIS A 6 -59.91 -26.86 26.59
N HIS A 7 -60.66 -26.76 25.50
CA HIS A 7 -60.69 -25.57 24.64
C HIS A 7 -61.54 -24.49 25.31
N ARG A 8 -60.94 -23.31 25.53
CA ARG A 8 -61.66 -22.06 25.83
C ARG A 8 -61.40 -21.09 24.69
N SER A 9 -62.45 -20.78 23.94
CA SER A 9 -62.48 -19.79 22.88
C SER A 9 -62.50 -18.38 23.47
N VAL A 10 -61.57 -17.51 23.07
CA VAL A 10 -61.56 -16.08 23.43
C VAL A 10 -61.91 -15.27 22.18
N PRO A 11 -62.88 -14.33 22.25
CA PRO A 11 -63.26 -13.49 21.11
C PRO A 11 -62.22 -12.38 20.86
N PHE A 12 -61.84 -12.21 19.60
CA PHE A 12 -61.00 -11.12 19.10
C PHE A 12 -61.78 -9.80 19.11
N ALA A 13 -61.31 -8.81 19.86
CA ALA A 13 -61.71 -7.41 19.71
C ALA A 13 -60.70 -6.70 18.80
N ALA A 14 -61.16 -6.17 17.67
CA ALA A 14 -60.35 -5.41 16.73
C ALA A 14 -60.12 -3.98 17.28
N VAL A 15 -58.86 -3.63 17.54
CA VAL A 15 -58.43 -2.26 17.83
C VAL A 15 -57.85 -1.67 16.54
N ALA A 16 -58.48 -0.63 16.02
CA ALA A 16 -57.96 0.14 14.88
C ALA A 16 -56.85 1.07 15.36
N ILE A 17 -55.60 0.81 14.95
CA ILE A 17 -54.45 1.67 15.19
C ILE A 17 -54.35 2.66 14.04
N ALA A 18 -54.57 3.94 14.31
CA ALA A 18 -54.33 5.04 13.38
C ALA A 18 -52.82 5.33 13.33
N ALA A 19 -52.18 5.05 12.20
CA ALA A 19 -50.78 5.37 11.95
C ALA A 19 -50.62 6.84 11.56
N ALA A 20 -49.93 7.62 12.39
CA ALA A 20 -49.46 8.96 12.04
C ALA A 20 -48.18 8.84 11.19
N MET A 21 -48.21 9.37 9.97
CA MET A 21 -47.04 9.45 9.10
C MET A 21 -46.17 10.63 9.53
N VAL A 22 -44.98 10.34 10.07
CA VAL A 22 -43.90 11.32 10.26
C VAL A 22 -43.04 11.30 8.99
N PRO A 23 -42.84 12.43 8.28
CA PRO A 23 -41.92 12.49 7.17
C PRO A 23 -40.49 12.38 7.69
N GLY A 24 -39.88 11.21 7.53
CA GLY A 24 -38.46 11.01 7.78
C GLY A 24 -37.64 11.73 6.70
N ALA A 25 -36.70 12.57 7.13
CA ALA A 25 -35.67 13.09 6.25
C ALA A 25 -34.85 11.91 5.71
N LEU A 26 -34.87 11.72 4.38
CA LEU A 26 -33.98 10.80 3.68
C LEU A 26 -32.57 11.39 3.77
N VAL A 27 -31.75 10.84 4.66
CA VAL A 27 -30.29 11.00 4.59
C VAL A 27 -29.85 10.12 3.42
N ALA A 28 -29.39 10.74 2.33
CA ALA A 28 -28.72 10.00 1.26
C ALA A 28 -27.49 9.32 1.87
N GLN A 29 -27.41 8.00 1.78
CA GLN A 29 -26.20 7.28 2.11
C GLN A 29 -25.20 7.57 0.97
N ASP A 30 -24.01 8.06 1.31
CA ASP A 30 -22.90 8.09 0.36
C ASP A 30 -22.61 6.64 -0.03
N ASP A 31 -22.98 6.30 -1.26
CA ASP A 31 -22.86 4.97 -1.84
C ASP A 31 -21.43 4.82 -2.40
N THR A 32 -20.43 4.88 -1.51
CA THR A 32 -19.04 4.60 -1.91
C THR A 32 -18.98 3.12 -2.29
N SER A 33 -18.79 2.85 -3.57
CA SER A 33 -18.83 1.47 -4.06
C SER A 33 -17.67 0.67 -3.46
N PRO A 34 -17.82 -0.64 -3.13
CA PRO A 34 -16.74 -1.46 -2.56
C PRO A 34 -15.46 -1.54 -3.40
N THR A 35 -15.52 -1.07 -4.65
CA THR A 35 -14.38 -0.97 -5.56
C THR A 35 -13.59 0.32 -5.32
N GLU A 36 -14.25 1.45 -5.00
CA GLU A 36 -13.58 2.72 -4.66
C GLU A 36 -12.85 2.63 -3.32
N GLU A 37 -13.43 1.92 -2.35
CA GLU A 37 -12.81 1.70 -1.03
C GLU A 37 -11.45 0.96 -1.13
N ARG A 38 -11.28 0.15 -2.18
CA ARG A 38 -10.04 -0.57 -2.49
C ARG A 38 -9.04 0.24 -3.32
N VAL A 39 -9.36 1.45 -3.75
CA VAL A 39 -8.43 2.33 -4.46
C VAL A 39 -7.97 3.40 -3.48
N PRO A 40 -6.74 3.29 -2.92
CA PRO A 40 -6.17 4.36 -2.12
C PRO A 40 -6.07 5.63 -2.97
N GLN A 41 -6.82 6.65 -2.59
CA GLN A 41 -6.85 7.91 -3.32
C GLN A 41 -5.56 8.69 -3.10
N PRO A 42 -5.11 9.49 -4.08
CA PRO A 42 -3.94 10.36 -3.91
C PRO A 42 -3.98 11.20 -2.63
N GLU A 43 -5.15 11.71 -2.24
CA GLU A 43 -5.37 12.56 -1.06
C GLU A 43 -5.30 11.79 0.28
N GLU A 44 -5.20 10.46 0.22
CA GLU A 44 -4.94 9.61 1.39
C GLU A 44 -3.44 9.50 1.71
N CYS A 45 -2.55 9.98 0.82
CA CYS A 45 -1.13 10.15 1.13
C CYS A 45 -0.94 11.36 2.05
N ARG A 46 -0.84 11.11 3.37
CA ARG A 46 -0.88 12.18 4.39
C ARG A 46 0.38 12.27 5.22
N ILE A 47 1.29 11.33 5.07
CA ILE A 47 2.61 11.39 5.67
C ILE A 47 3.29 12.70 5.29
N GLU A 48 3.96 13.29 6.28
CA GLU A 48 4.74 14.51 6.04
C GLU A 48 5.90 14.16 5.10
N PRO A 49 6.10 14.91 4.00
CA PRO A 49 7.17 14.64 3.06
C PRO A 49 8.53 14.80 3.74
N ARG A 50 9.49 13.97 3.34
CA ARG A 50 10.91 14.27 3.57
C ARG A 50 11.30 15.50 2.76
N SER A 51 12.39 16.17 3.14
CA SER A 51 12.92 17.25 2.31
C SER A 51 13.60 16.68 1.04
N ALA A 52 13.56 17.43 -0.06
CA ALA A 52 14.24 17.04 -1.30
C ALA A 52 15.75 16.86 -1.08
N ASP A 53 16.39 17.75 -0.31
CA ASP A 53 17.82 17.65 0.05
C ASP A 53 18.16 16.38 0.83
N GLU A 54 17.30 15.97 1.76
CA GLU A 54 17.46 14.74 2.53
C GLU A 54 17.36 13.50 1.63
N VAL A 55 16.34 13.43 0.77
CA VAL A 55 16.17 12.32 -0.17
C VAL A 55 17.33 12.28 -1.16
N ALA A 56 17.74 13.43 -1.70
CA ALA A 56 18.89 13.52 -2.59
C ALA A 56 20.19 13.02 -1.93
N THR A 57 20.38 13.34 -0.64
CA THR A 57 21.52 12.85 0.14
C THR A 57 21.48 11.33 0.31
N LEU A 58 20.32 10.77 0.66
CA LEU A 58 20.15 9.32 0.84
C LEU A 58 20.33 8.53 -0.47
N LEU A 59 20.03 9.16 -1.61
CA LEU A 59 20.24 8.59 -2.95
C LEU A 59 21.67 8.78 -3.49
N GLY A 60 22.50 9.59 -2.82
CA GLY A 60 23.83 9.96 -3.31
C GLY A 60 23.81 10.94 -4.49
N LEU A 61 22.68 11.63 -4.73
CA LEU A 61 22.58 12.62 -5.79
C LEU A 61 23.48 13.81 -5.44
N GLY A 62 24.61 13.97 -6.14
CA GLY A 62 25.56 15.09 -5.98
C GLY A 62 26.91 14.75 -5.37
N GLU A 63 27.14 13.49 -5.02
CA GLU A 63 28.47 12.98 -4.71
C GLU A 63 29.09 12.40 -6.00
N GLU A 64 30.41 12.49 -6.15
CA GLU A 64 31.08 11.72 -7.21
C GLU A 64 30.72 10.24 -7.01
N PRO A 65 30.44 9.46 -8.07
CA PRO A 65 30.15 8.05 -7.93
C PRO A 65 31.33 7.39 -7.22
N THR A 66 31.19 7.14 -5.92
CA THR A 66 32.07 6.23 -5.22
C THR A 66 31.80 4.87 -5.83
N GLU A 67 32.85 4.09 -6.09
CA GLU A 67 32.68 2.66 -6.35
C GLU A 67 31.82 2.12 -5.21
N THR A 68 30.55 1.88 -5.53
CA THR A 68 29.64 1.20 -4.63
C THR A 68 30.21 -0.20 -4.56
N ASP A 69 30.87 -0.53 -3.46
CA ASP A 69 31.21 -1.92 -3.16
C ASP A 69 29.94 -2.72 -3.43
N ALA A 70 30.05 -3.72 -4.32
CA ALA A 70 28.91 -4.55 -4.67
C ALA A 70 28.27 -5.01 -3.37
N ALA A 71 27.04 -4.55 -3.12
CA ALA A 71 26.33 -4.89 -1.90
C ALA A 71 26.39 -6.41 -1.79
N ALA A 72 26.93 -6.90 -0.66
CA ALA A 72 27.01 -8.34 -0.44
C ALA A 72 25.60 -8.91 -0.69
N PRO A 73 25.47 -10.07 -1.36
CA PRO A 73 24.18 -10.69 -1.58
C PRO A 73 23.42 -10.70 -0.26
N ILE A 74 22.25 -10.06 -0.23
CA ILE A 74 21.40 -10.09 0.96
C ILE A 74 20.97 -11.55 1.09
N GLU A 75 21.59 -12.28 2.01
CA GLU A 75 21.02 -13.53 2.48
C GLU A 75 19.75 -13.17 3.21
N ILE A 76 18.62 -13.37 2.55
CA ILE A 76 17.30 -13.34 3.18
C ILE A 76 17.04 -14.79 3.61
N PRO A 77 17.41 -15.21 4.84
CA PRO A 77 16.78 -16.40 5.39
C PRO A 77 15.28 -16.11 5.30
N ILE A 78 14.47 -16.99 4.72
CA ILE A 78 13.00 -16.86 4.82
C ILE A 78 12.67 -17.24 6.27
N PRO A 79 12.58 -16.30 7.23
CA PRO A 79 12.38 -16.69 8.60
C PRO A 79 10.88 -16.92 8.67
N LEU A 80 10.46 -18.13 9.01
CA LEU A 80 9.08 -18.33 9.40
C LEU A 80 8.93 -17.64 10.76
N GLY A 81 8.73 -16.32 10.73
CA GLY A 81 8.43 -15.51 11.90
C GLY A 81 7.12 -15.98 12.55
N ARG A 82 6.80 -15.43 13.72
CA ARG A 82 5.47 -15.66 14.27
C ARG A 82 4.43 -14.92 13.42
N PRO A 83 3.19 -15.40 13.33
CA PRO A 83 2.11 -14.60 12.80
C PRO A 83 2.04 -13.25 13.53
N ALA A 84 1.86 -12.17 12.77
CA ALA A 84 1.57 -10.87 13.35
C ALA A 84 0.24 -10.94 14.12
N ASN A 85 0.17 -10.21 15.23
CA ASN A 85 -1.10 -10.03 15.94
C ASN A 85 -1.96 -8.99 15.20
N LYS A 86 -3.21 -8.81 15.64
CA LYS A 86 -4.14 -7.91 14.95
C LYS A 86 -3.64 -6.45 14.87
N GLU A 87 -3.05 -5.93 15.95
CA GLU A 87 -2.56 -4.55 15.99
C GLU A 87 -1.38 -4.37 15.01
N GLU A 88 -0.47 -5.34 14.96
CA GLU A 88 0.64 -5.36 14.00
C GLU A 88 0.14 -5.46 12.56
N THR A 89 -0.80 -6.37 12.28
CA THR A 89 -1.43 -6.51 10.95
C THR A 89 -2.14 -5.23 10.52
N ASP A 90 -2.93 -4.61 11.40
CA ASP A 90 -3.64 -3.37 11.11
C ASP A 90 -2.65 -2.21 10.83
N ALA A 91 -1.52 -2.16 11.54
CA ALA A 91 -0.49 -1.16 11.31
C ALA A 91 0.24 -1.38 9.98
N PHE A 92 0.58 -2.63 9.63
CA PHE A 92 1.17 -2.96 8.32
C PHE A 92 0.22 -2.63 7.17
N ASP A 93 -1.07 -2.91 7.32
CA ASP A 93 -2.11 -2.60 6.34
C ASP A 93 -2.23 -1.08 6.12
N ALA A 94 -2.26 -0.31 7.21
CA ALA A 94 -2.28 1.15 7.14
C ALA A 94 -1.06 1.72 6.38
N THR A 95 0.16 1.26 6.70
CA THR A 95 1.39 1.68 6.01
C THR A 95 1.36 1.28 4.53
N ALA A 96 0.92 0.06 4.20
CA ALA A 96 0.83 -0.40 2.81
C ALA A 96 -0.22 0.36 1.99
N ARG A 97 -1.35 0.72 2.62
CA ARG A 97 -2.41 1.52 1.98
C ARG A 97 -1.93 2.95 1.73
N GLU A 98 -1.23 3.56 2.69
CA GLU A 98 -0.63 4.88 2.53
C GLU A 98 0.48 4.87 1.46
N LEU A 99 1.28 3.80 1.36
CA LEU A 99 2.24 3.62 0.27
C LEU A 99 1.56 3.69 -1.11
N LEU A 100 0.48 2.92 -1.31
CA LEU A 100 -0.25 2.96 -2.58
C LEU A 100 -0.90 4.32 -2.85
N ALA A 101 -1.36 5.02 -1.81
CA ALA A 101 -1.87 6.38 -1.95
C ALA A 101 -0.78 7.34 -2.44
N CYS A 102 0.42 7.28 -1.84
CA CYS A 102 1.55 8.13 -2.24
C CYS A 102 2.08 7.78 -3.64
N LEU A 103 2.06 6.50 -3.99
CA LEU A 103 2.33 6.02 -5.35
C LEU A 103 1.28 6.52 -6.36
N ASN A 104 0.01 6.66 -5.96
CA ASN A 104 -1.06 7.22 -6.80
C ASN A 104 -1.01 8.75 -6.90
N ALA A 105 -0.47 9.42 -5.88
CA ALA A 105 -0.20 10.86 -5.90
C ALA A 105 1.03 11.25 -6.73
N GLU A 106 1.87 10.28 -7.10
CA GLU A 106 3.20 10.50 -7.69
C GLU A 106 4.07 11.41 -6.81
N ASP A 107 3.94 11.31 -5.48
CA ASP A 107 4.68 12.11 -4.52
C ASP A 107 5.86 11.33 -3.96
N VAL A 108 7.03 11.49 -4.59
CA VAL A 108 8.26 10.76 -4.25
C VAL A 108 8.74 11.09 -2.84
N LEU A 109 8.58 12.34 -2.37
CA LEU A 109 9.06 12.76 -1.05
C LEU A 109 8.21 12.16 0.07
N ARG A 110 6.89 12.05 -0.13
CA ARG A 110 6.01 11.33 0.80
C ARG A 110 6.17 9.82 0.71
N GLN A 111 6.42 9.27 -0.47
CA GLN A 111 6.80 7.86 -0.60
C GLN A 111 8.05 7.58 0.22
N ALA A 112 9.13 8.37 0.06
CA ALA A 112 10.37 8.22 0.80
C ALA A 112 10.18 8.34 2.33
N ALA A 113 9.22 9.16 2.79
CA ALA A 113 8.89 9.26 4.22
C ALA A 113 8.33 7.95 4.82
N LEU A 114 7.77 7.05 4.00
CA LEU A 114 7.29 5.74 4.45
C LEU A 114 8.40 4.70 4.59
N PHE A 115 9.61 4.99 4.10
CA PHE A 115 10.75 4.09 4.20
C PHE A 115 11.70 4.52 5.31
N THR A 116 12.38 3.55 5.93
CA THR A 116 13.57 3.83 6.75
C THR A 116 14.70 4.37 5.88
N ASP A 117 15.62 5.13 6.46
CA ASP A 117 16.75 5.73 5.72
C ASP A 117 17.56 4.69 4.93
N ARG A 118 17.80 3.53 5.56
CA ARG A 118 18.55 2.44 4.96
C ARG A 118 17.83 1.73 3.81
N ALA A 119 16.51 1.89 3.71
CA ALA A 119 15.70 1.31 2.65
C ALA A 119 15.59 2.21 1.42
N ILE A 120 15.93 3.50 1.52
CA ILE A 120 15.81 4.44 0.40
C ILE A 120 16.69 4.02 -0.79
N LEU A 121 18.00 3.88 -0.60
CA LEU A 121 18.91 3.56 -1.70
C LEU A 121 18.59 2.21 -2.38
N PRO A 122 18.33 1.10 -1.66
CA PRO A 122 17.99 -0.17 -2.30
C PRO A 122 16.65 -0.16 -3.05
N VAL A 123 15.68 0.64 -2.63
CA VAL A 123 14.33 0.68 -3.22
C VAL A 123 14.24 1.63 -4.40
N PHE A 124 14.79 2.83 -4.26
CA PHE A 124 14.75 3.86 -5.31
C PHE A 124 15.92 3.76 -6.30
N GLY A 125 16.95 2.98 -5.95
CA GLY A 125 18.15 2.81 -6.76
C GLY A 125 19.20 3.90 -6.49
N PRO A 126 20.45 3.66 -6.91
CA PRO A 126 21.52 4.63 -6.74
C PRO A 126 21.38 5.83 -7.68
N ALA A 127 22.03 6.94 -7.33
CA ALA A 127 22.19 8.08 -8.19
C ALA A 127 22.67 7.68 -9.61
N PRO A 128 22.10 8.27 -10.67
CA PRO A 128 22.59 8.11 -12.02
C PRO A 128 24.06 8.54 -12.13
N THR A 129 24.87 7.76 -12.86
CA THR A 129 26.27 8.13 -13.13
C THR A 129 26.42 9.20 -14.20
N ASP A 130 25.39 9.37 -15.05
CA ASP A 130 25.33 10.45 -16.02
C ASP A 130 24.94 11.76 -15.31
N PRO A 131 25.77 12.82 -15.37
CA PRO A 131 25.50 14.07 -14.66
C PRO A 131 24.20 14.76 -15.08
N ALA A 132 23.79 14.65 -16.35
CA ALA A 132 22.54 15.26 -16.81
C ALA A 132 21.33 14.51 -16.26
N VAL A 133 21.42 13.19 -16.13
CA VAL A 133 20.36 12.38 -15.51
C VAL A 133 20.31 12.62 -13.99
N ALA A 134 21.46 12.79 -13.33
CA ALA A 134 21.51 13.13 -11.91
C ALA A 134 20.95 14.54 -11.62
N GLU A 135 21.20 15.51 -12.50
CA GLU A 135 20.60 16.85 -12.42
C GLU A 135 19.08 16.79 -12.61
N GLN A 136 18.61 16.01 -13.60
CA GLN A 136 17.18 15.80 -13.81
C GLN A 136 16.51 15.13 -12.61
N ALA A 137 17.09 14.07 -12.05
CA ALA A 137 16.56 13.39 -10.87
C ALA A 137 16.43 14.34 -9.66
N ARG A 138 17.36 15.29 -9.51
CA ARG A 138 17.25 16.35 -8.50
C ARG A 138 16.11 17.32 -8.79
N ALA A 139 15.98 17.76 -10.05
CA ALA A 139 14.87 18.62 -10.45
C ALA A 139 13.50 17.93 -10.23
N ASP A 140 13.43 16.60 -10.43
CA ASP A 140 12.21 15.82 -10.21
C ASP A 140 11.83 15.74 -8.72
N LEU A 141 12.81 15.73 -7.81
CA LEU A 141 12.54 15.79 -6.36
C LEU A 141 11.95 17.14 -5.92
N ASP A 142 12.25 18.23 -6.66
CA ASP A 142 11.72 19.57 -6.40
C ASP A 142 10.40 19.84 -7.15
N ALA A 143 9.96 18.92 -8.02
CA ALA A 143 8.76 19.09 -8.81
C ALA A 143 7.49 18.87 -7.97
N ASP A 144 6.44 19.64 -8.26
CA ASP A 144 5.13 19.41 -7.65
C ASP A 144 4.56 18.07 -8.13
N PRO A 145 4.10 17.19 -7.21
CA PRO A 145 3.54 15.90 -7.59
C PRO A 145 2.25 16.08 -8.37
N THR A 146 2.08 15.28 -9.42
CA THR A 146 0.86 15.25 -10.23
C THR A 146 0.19 13.89 -10.06
N PRO A 147 -1.01 13.82 -9.45
CA PRO A 147 -1.69 12.55 -9.27
C PRO A 147 -1.94 11.81 -10.58
N ARG A 148 -1.88 10.48 -10.51
CA ARG A 148 -2.21 9.62 -11.65
C ARG A 148 -3.65 9.84 -12.09
N PRO A 149 -3.95 9.73 -13.40
CA PRO A 149 -5.32 9.69 -13.88
C PRO A 149 -6.12 8.57 -13.20
N THR A 150 -7.42 8.78 -12.98
CA THR A 150 -8.29 7.86 -12.24
C THR A 150 -8.26 6.43 -12.78
N GLU A 151 -8.18 6.27 -14.10
CA GLU A 151 -8.11 4.96 -14.77
C GLU A 151 -6.77 4.23 -14.59
N GLN A 152 -5.75 4.95 -14.11
CA GLN A 152 -4.40 4.44 -13.87
C GLN A 152 -4.09 4.25 -12.38
N LEU A 153 -5.02 4.58 -11.47
CA LEU A 153 -4.80 4.40 -10.05
C LEU A 153 -4.53 2.92 -9.71
N ARG A 154 -3.50 2.72 -8.90
CA ARG A 154 -3.16 1.44 -8.27
C ARG A 154 -4.25 1.06 -7.29
N LYS A 155 -4.62 -0.22 -7.29
CA LYS A 155 -5.73 -0.75 -6.49
C LYS A 155 -5.19 -1.73 -5.48
N PHE A 156 -5.49 -1.50 -4.21
CA PHE A 156 -5.16 -2.42 -3.13
C PHE A 156 -5.99 -3.69 -3.29
N VAL A 157 -5.34 -4.85 -3.38
CA VAL A 157 -6.03 -6.15 -3.46
C VAL A 157 -6.03 -6.82 -2.10
N ALA A 158 -4.85 -7.00 -1.50
CA ALA A 158 -4.69 -7.61 -0.19
C ALA A 158 -3.32 -7.32 0.43
N LEU A 159 -3.26 -7.32 1.76
CA LEU A 159 -2.05 -7.59 2.52
C LEU A 159 -2.16 -8.99 3.12
N THR A 160 -1.23 -9.88 2.81
CA THR A 160 -1.27 -11.29 3.23
C THR A 160 0.02 -11.74 3.91
N ASP A 161 -0.08 -12.86 4.63
CA ASP A 161 1.04 -13.55 5.28
C ASP A 161 1.84 -12.63 6.23
N THR A 162 1.14 -11.76 6.96
CA THR A 162 1.76 -10.86 7.94
C THR A 162 2.44 -11.64 9.05
N SER A 163 3.74 -11.40 9.23
CA SER A 163 4.56 -12.06 10.24
C SER A 163 5.50 -11.06 10.93
N VAL A 164 5.96 -11.42 12.12
CA VAL A 164 7.03 -10.73 12.85
C VAL A 164 8.20 -11.68 12.96
N LEU A 165 9.34 -11.25 12.43
CA LEU A 165 10.60 -11.98 12.36
C LEU A 165 11.29 -12.01 13.73
N GLU A 166 12.30 -12.87 13.88
CA GLU A 166 13.04 -13.01 15.15
C GLU A 166 13.81 -11.73 15.54
N ASP A 167 14.20 -10.93 14.55
CA ASP A 167 14.86 -9.64 14.74
C ASP A 167 13.88 -8.49 15.06
N GLY A 168 12.58 -8.79 15.17
CA GLY A 168 11.52 -7.84 15.49
C GLY A 168 10.93 -7.10 14.29
N ARG A 169 11.45 -7.30 13.07
CA ARG A 169 10.87 -6.70 11.87
C ARG A 169 9.57 -7.38 11.47
N GLY A 170 8.66 -6.62 10.86
CA GLY A 170 7.49 -7.15 10.19
C GLY A 170 7.81 -7.63 8.77
N ALA A 171 7.02 -8.58 8.26
CA ALA A 171 7.04 -8.94 6.85
C ALA A 171 5.61 -9.23 6.36
N ALA A 172 5.27 -8.81 5.15
CA ALA A 172 3.98 -9.10 4.53
C ALA A 172 4.03 -9.01 2.99
N PHE A 173 3.16 -9.75 2.31
CA PHE A 173 2.97 -9.57 0.87
C PHE A 173 1.86 -8.56 0.61
N LEU A 174 2.19 -7.45 -0.05
CA LEU A 174 1.23 -6.51 -0.62
C LEU A 174 0.91 -6.93 -2.04
N VAL A 175 -0.33 -7.32 -2.28
CA VAL A 175 -0.88 -7.58 -3.61
C VAL A 175 -1.69 -6.37 -4.04
N PHE A 176 -1.39 -5.84 -5.21
CA PHE A 176 -2.10 -4.70 -5.79
C PHE A 176 -2.24 -4.85 -7.29
N THR A 177 -3.03 -3.98 -7.91
CA THR A 177 -3.12 -3.89 -9.37
C THR A 177 -2.64 -2.52 -9.82
N ASP A 178 -1.63 -2.45 -10.69
CA ASP A 178 -1.24 -1.28 -11.47
C ASP A 178 -1.81 -1.41 -12.90
N PRO A 179 -2.85 -0.62 -13.26
CA PRO A 179 -3.38 -0.62 -14.63
C PRO A 179 -2.35 -0.23 -15.70
N GLY A 180 -1.25 0.43 -15.32
CA GLY A 180 -0.15 0.78 -16.20
C GLY A 180 0.69 -0.43 -16.67
N THR A 181 0.74 -1.52 -15.89
CA THR A 181 1.56 -2.69 -16.21
C THR A 181 0.80 -3.72 -17.05
N ARG A 182 1.42 -4.24 -18.11
CA ARG A 182 0.86 -5.27 -19.00
C ARG A 182 1.68 -6.57 -18.97
N PRO A 183 1.05 -7.77 -19.08
CA PRO A 183 -0.39 -8.04 -19.17
C PRO A 183 -1.01 -8.39 -17.81
N GLY A 184 -1.99 -7.60 -17.36
CA GLY A 184 -2.86 -7.94 -16.23
C GLY A 184 -2.70 -7.05 -15.00
N GLY A 185 -1.64 -6.25 -14.93
CA GLY A 185 -1.45 -5.22 -13.91
C GLY A 185 -1.29 -5.72 -12.48
N GLN A 186 -1.43 -7.01 -12.19
CA GLN A 186 -1.28 -7.50 -10.83
C GLN A 186 0.19 -7.54 -10.44
N GLU A 187 0.52 -6.83 -9.37
CA GLU A 187 1.85 -6.75 -8.78
C GLU A 187 1.86 -7.35 -7.38
N THR A 188 3.03 -7.75 -6.93
CA THR A 188 3.23 -8.27 -5.57
C THR A 188 4.55 -7.78 -5.02
N PHE A 189 4.50 -7.06 -3.91
CA PHE A 189 5.67 -6.69 -3.13
C PHE A 189 5.76 -7.54 -1.87
N LEU A 190 6.95 -8.02 -1.52
CA LEU A 190 7.25 -8.38 -0.14
C LEU A 190 7.79 -7.14 0.54
N LEU A 191 7.04 -6.66 1.52
CA LEU A 191 7.41 -5.53 2.35
C LEU A 191 8.02 -6.05 3.65
N PHE A 192 9.17 -5.51 4.02
CA PHE A 192 9.72 -5.62 5.37
C PHE A 192 9.40 -4.34 6.12
N PHE A 193 9.01 -4.45 7.39
CA PHE A 193 8.66 -3.31 8.23
C PHE A 193 9.60 -3.23 9.43
N ALA A 194 10.00 -2.03 9.82
CA ALA A 194 10.70 -1.77 11.06
C ALA A 194 9.89 -0.76 11.90
N GLN A 195 9.81 -1.00 13.21
CA GLN A 195 9.17 -0.07 14.12
C GLN A 195 10.16 1.06 14.43
N GLU A 196 9.83 2.29 14.05
CA GLU A 196 10.57 3.50 14.40
C GLU A 196 9.64 4.45 15.16
N GLY A 197 9.93 4.67 16.43
CA GLY A 197 9.04 5.41 17.32
C GLY A 197 7.68 4.71 17.46
N ASP A 198 6.61 5.42 17.11
CA ASP A 198 5.22 4.96 17.18
C ASP A 198 4.68 4.43 15.84
N ARG A 199 5.52 4.32 14.80
CA ARG A 199 5.10 3.91 13.46
C ARG A 199 5.91 2.74 12.92
N TRP A 200 5.28 1.95 12.07
CA TRP A 200 5.96 0.98 11.22
C TRP A 200 6.32 1.61 9.89
N LEU A 201 7.61 1.69 9.60
CA LEU A 201 8.15 2.13 8.32
C LEU A 201 8.59 0.93 7.48
N ILE A 202 8.65 1.12 6.17
CA ILE A 202 9.13 0.11 5.23
C ILE A 202 10.65 0.08 5.26
N ASP A 203 11.16 -1.08 5.61
CA ASP A 203 12.56 -1.37 5.86
C ASP A 203 13.26 -2.05 4.68
N GLY A 204 12.46 -2.51 3.72
CA GLY A 204 12.89 -3.13 2.49
C GLY A 204 11.67 -3.55 1.67
N LEU A 205 11.86 -3.63 0.36
CA LEU A 205 10.84 -4.01 -0.60
C LEU A 205 11.48 -4.94 -1.62
N LEU A 206 10.88 -6.10 -1.85
CA LEU A 206 11.20 -6.96 -2.98
C LEU A 206 10.02 -6.99 -3.94
N ASP A 207 10.30 -6.69 -5.19
CA ASP A 207 9.32 -6.73 -6.26
C ASP A 207 9.29 -8.12 -6.91
N PHE A 208 8.13 -8.80 -6.85
CA PHE A 208 7.89 -10.09 -7.50
C PHE A 208 7.15 -9.96 -8.84
N THR A 209 7.09 -8.77 -9.42
CA THR A 209 6.48 -8.51 -10.73
C THR A 209 6.96 -9.54 -11.75
N VAL A 210 6.03 -10.36 -12.24
CA VAL A 210 6.34 -11.44 -13.18
C VAL A 210 6.41 -10.83 -14.58
N VAL A 211 7.58 -10.34 -14.99
CA VAL A 211 7.82 -10.06 -16.40
C VAL A 211 7.80 -11.41 -17.12
N ARG A 212 6.70 -11.72 -17.82
CA ARG A 212 6.72 -12.85 -18.76
C ARG A 212 7.72 -12.49 -19.85
N GLU A 213 8.80 -13.27 -19.94
CA GLU A 213 9.71 -13.24 -21.08
C GLU A 213 8.89 -13.22 -22.38
N ARG A 214 9.27 -12.33 -23.29
CA ARG A 214 8.70 -12.28 -24.63
C ARG A 214 8.94 -13.65 -25.29
N PRO A 215 8.06 -14.17 -26.18
CA PRO A 215 8.21 -15.51 -26.78
C PRO A 215 9.54 -15.77 -27.51
N ASP A 216 10.33 -14.71 -27.76
CA ASP A 216 11.65 -14.74 -28.38
C ASP A 216 12.81 -14.83 -27.36
N GLY A 217 12.53 -14.92 -26.06
CA GLY A 217 13.54 -15.07 -25.00
C GLY A 217 14.35 -13.81 -24.71
N THR A 218 13.92 -12.64 -25.21
CA THR A 218 14.59 -11.38 -24.86
C THR A 218 14.07 -10.85 -23.52
N PRO A 219 14.94 -10.56 -22.54
CA PRO A 219 14.54 -9.81 -21.35
C PRO A 219 13.97 -8.46 -21.77
N GLN A 220 12.82 -8.09 -21.21
CA GLN A 220 12.32 -6.74 -21.37
C GLN A 220 13.15 -5.87 -20.41
N ALA A 221 13.88 -4.89 -20.95
CA ALA A 221 14.50 -3.88 -20.11
C ALA A 221 13.39 -3.18 -19.33
N THR A 222 13.52 -3.17 -18.00
CA THR A 222 12.75 -2.29 -17.13
C THR A 222 12.93 -0.88 -17.67
N PRO A 223 11.87 -0.13 -18.03
CA PRO A 223 12.01 1.30 -18.04
C PRO A 223 12.30 1.68 -16.59
N SER A 224 13.52 2.15 -16.32
CA SER A 224 13.76 2.96 -15.14
C SER A 224 12.71 4.06 -15.14
N ALA A 225 12.00 4.19 -14.02
CA ALA A 225 11.23 5.39 -13.73
C ALA A 225 12.16 6.61 -13.83
#